data_AF-A0A1H4WI85-F1
#
_entry.id   AF-A0A1H4WI85-F1
#
_cell.length_a   1.000
_cell.length_b   1.000
_cell.length_c   1.000
_cell.angle_alpha   90.00
_cell.angle_beta   90.00
_cell.angle_gamma   90.00
#
_symmetry.space_group_name_H-M   'P 1'
#
loop_
_entity.id
_entity.type
_entity.pdbx_description
1 polymer ?
#
loop_
_entity_poly.entity_id
_entity_poly.type
_entity_poly.pdbx_seq_one_letter_code
_entity_poly.pdbx_strand_id
1 'polypeptide(L)'
;MKVSLPEKTLEHWASQYVTHRYRTRAALWWPTAGQDIEVGRYPNRLGKAIQIELKTCKHHRTKTTNYQIVQIDLGQLCDYLRRPLWEQPFYAFPRAAWVGDLEEYTHRHGGPAVTDHAYRRSEEWWFAHWLVVMTARDVAAVLDAEVRAQLSNPPPRGSFARGHRVELVRYEVHHRRGLVRTSWRDGSSPTYLGWRDFWSKLETCGTSSWPQVVWLPEPPREDSARGIGPGDGIPYSEVMPLIWDAVSPTVVEPNQGTDERISSVRPDEDDAGALNDVVPYGIGDDGVFRPIATREGVPSTSPGTDRRVGVALDFELL
;
A
#
# COMPACT_ATOMS: atom_id res chain seq x y z
N MET A 1 -13.84 19.19 14.03
CA MET A 1 -12.69 19.13 13.11
C MET A 1 -13.21 18.65 11.77
N LYS A 2 -12.91 19.35 10.67
CA LYS A 2 -13.34 18.98 9.31
C LYS A 2 -12.18 18.27 8.61
N VAL A 3 -12.52 17.34 7.72
CA VAL A 3 -11.54 16.64 6.88
C VAL A 3 -10.86 17.67 5.98
N SER A 4 -9.54 17.62 5.90
CA SER A 4 -8.74 18.58 5.13
C SER A 4 -8.60 18.18 3.66
N LEU A 5 -8.51 16.87 3.39
CA LEU A 5 -8.51 16.31 2.04
C LEU A 5 -9.60 15.22 1.99
N PRO A 6 -10.62 15.31 1.13
CA PRO A 6 -11.64 14.28 1.03
C PRO A 6 -11.04 12.91 0.71
N GLU A 7 -11.44 11.90 1.46
CA GLU A 7 -10.90 10.54 1.34
C GLU A 7 -11.07 9.95 -0.05
N LYS A 8 -12.27 10.07 -0.63
CA LYS A 8 -12.60 9.55 -1.96
C LYS A 8 -11.76 10.18 -3.06
N THR A 9 -11.39 11.44 -2.88
CA THR A 9 -10.50 12.14 -3.81
C THR A 9 -9.08 11.58 -3.72
N LEU A 10 -8.58 11.35 -2.51
CA LEU A 10 -7.26 10.74 -2.31
C LEU A 10 -7.18 9.30 -2.86
N GLU A 11 -8.22 8.50 -2.61
CA GLU A 11 -8.39 7.17 -3.19
C GLU A 11 -8.32 7.18 -4.73
N HIS A 12 -9.05 8.11 -5.35
CA HIS A 12 -9.05 8.28 -6.79
C HIS A 12 -7.67 8.63 -7.33
N TRP A 13 -6.96 9.58 -6.71
CA TRP A 13 -5.60 9.95 -7.13
C TRP A 13 -4.60 8.81 -6.99
N ALA A 14 -4.66 8.07 -5.88
CA ALA A 14 -3.82 6.90 -5.67
C ALA A 14 -4.09 5.84 -6.74
N SER A 15 -5.36 5.57 -7.06
CA SER A 15 -5.77 4.67 -8.14
C SER A 15 -5.16 5.07 -9.47
N GLN A 16 -5.36 6.33 -9.88
CA GLN A 16 -4.83 6.85 -11.14
C GLN A 16 -3.31 6.78 -11.21
N TYR A 17 -2.61 7.09 -10.12
CA TYR A 17 -1.16 6.97 -10.08
C TYR A 17 -0.71 5.54 -10.37
N VAL A 18 -1.32 4.55 -9.70
CA VAL A 18 -0.96 3.14 -9.88
C VAL A 18 -1.30 2.68 -11.29
N THR A 19 -2.53 2.95 -11.77
CA THR A 19 -2.95 2.62 -13.14
C THR A 19 -2.04 3.26 -14.18
N HIS A 20 -1.61 4.50 -14.01
CA HIS A 20 -0.71 5.11 -14.97
C HIS A 20 0.72 4.59 -14.90
N ARG A 21 1.21 4.29 -13.69
CA ARG A 21 2.57 3.79 -13.48
C ARG A 21 2.74 2.39 -14.07
N TYR A 22 1.77 1.52 -13.85
CA TYR A 22 1.85 0.11 -14.23
C TYR A 22 0.95 -0.24 -15.43
N ARG A 23 0.16 0.69 -15.95
CA ARG A 23 -0.74 0.51 -17.10
C ARG A 23 -1.65 -0.72 -16.91
N THR A 24 -1.71 -1.59 -17.92
CA THR A 24 -2.48 -2.85 -17.91
C THR A 24 -1.91 -3.90 -16.96
N ARG A 25 -0.74 -3.65 -16.35
CA ARG A 25 -0.05 -4.56 -15.42
C ARG A 25 -0.43 -4.34 -13.96
N ALA A 26 -1.39 -3.48 -13.66
CA ALA A 26 -1.94 -3.35 -12.32
C ALA A 26 -3.43 -3.66 -12.32
N ALA A 27 -3.82 -4.62 -11.49
CA ALA A 27 -5.20 -4.81 -11.07
C ALA A 27 -5.40 -4.11 -9.72
N LEU A 28 -6.24 -3.06 -9.74
CA LEU A 28 -6.69 -2.39 -8.53
C LEU A 28 -8.02 -2.99 -8.10
N TRP A 29 -8.10 -3.34 -6.82
CA TRP A 29 -9.35 -3.82 -6.23
C TRP A 29 -9.68 -3.04 -4.97
N TRP A 30 -10.94 -2.65 -4.87
CA TRP A 30 -11.50 -2.00 -3.70
C TRP A 30 -12.44 -3.02 -3.04
N PRO A 31 -12.16 -3.50 -1.81
CA PRO A 31 -13.09 -4.40 -1.16
C PRO A 31 -14.40 -3.66 -0.90
N THR A 32 -15.49 -4.39 -1.06
CA THR A 32 -16.82 -3.89 -0.68
C THR A 32 -16.95 -3.85 0.84
N ALA A 33 -17.93 -3.10 1.35
CA ALA A 33 -18.03 -2.77 2.77
C ALA A 33 -17.96 -4.02 3.68
N GLY A 34 -17.07 -3.99 4.68
CA GLY A 34 -16.89 -5.09 5.65
C GLY A 34 -16.10 -6.29 5.13
N GLN A 35 -15.59 -6.26 3.89
CA GLN A 35 -14.75 -7.33 3.38
C GLN A 35 -13.27 -6.99 3.57
N ASP A 36 -12.52 -7.96 4.09
CA ASP A 36 -11.07 -7.98 4.00
C ASP A 36 -10.66 -8.35 2.57
N ILE A 37 -9.45 -7.94 2.16
CA ILE A 37 -8.88 -8.37 0.89
C ILE A 37 -8.57 -9.87 1.01
N GLU A 38 -9.35 -10.71 0.33
CA GLU A 38 -9.09 -12.14 0.23
C GLU A 38 -7.92 -12.38 -0.74
N VAL A 39 -6.76 -12.73 -0.18
CA VAL A 39 -5.56 -13.08 -0.95
C VAL A 39 -5.79 -14.30 -1.87
N GLY A 40 -6.79 -15.13 -1.62
CA GLY A 40 -7.12 -16.27 -2.48
C GLY A 40 -7.71 -15.91 -3.86
N ARG A 41 -8.03 -14.63 -4.12
CA ARG A 41 -8.63 -14.18 -5.41
C ARG A 41 -7.66 -13.50 -6.35
N TYR A 42 -6.37 -13.50 -6.03
CA TYR A 42 -5.38 -12.96 -6.96
C TYR A 42 -5.31 -13.82 -8.22
N PRO A 43 -5.04 -13.20 -9.38
CA PRO A 43 -4.89 -13.94 -10.63
C PRO A 43 -3.75 -14.95 -10.51
N ASN A 44 -3.95 -16.14 -11.07
CA ASN A 44 -2.97 -17.23 -11.07
C ASN A 44 -1.80 -16.93 -12.04
N ARG A 45 -1.07 -15.84 -11.77
CA ARG A 45 0.04 -15.35 -12.59
C ARG A 45 1.11 -14.76 -11.69
N LEU A 46 2.33 -14.68 -12.23
CA LEU A 46 3.46 -14.09 -11.53
C LEU A 46 3.19 -12.61 -11.23
N GLY A 47 3.50 -12.21 -10.00
CA GLY A 47 3.05 -10.93 -9.51
C GLY A 47 3.40 -10.65 -8.07
N LYS A 48 3.08 -9.43 -7.66
CA LYS A 48 3.11 -9.00 -6.26
C LYS A 48 1.79 -8.40 -5.89
N ALA A 49 1.34 -8.64 -4.67
CA ALA A 49 0.18 -7.97 -4.12
C ALA A 49 0.50 -7.31 -2.79
N ILE A 50 -0.01 -6.11 -2.63
CA ILE A 50 0.08 -5.33 -1.39
C ILE A 50 -1.27 -4.73 -1.04
N GLN A 51 -1.44 -4.40 0.23
CA GLN A 51 -2.60 -3.68 0.72
C GLN A 51 -2.16 -2.27 1.15
N ILE A 52 -2.94 -1.26 0.78
CA ILE A 52 -2.71 0.13 1.18
C ILE A 52 -3.96 0.67 1.88
N GLU A 53 -3.77 1.11 3.12
CA GLU A 53 -4.74 1.84 3.94
C GLU A 53 -4.47 3.34 3.78
N LEU A 54 -5.31 4.03 3.01
CA LEU A 54 -5.23 5.47 2.84
C LEU A 54 -5.87 6.18 4.02
N LYS A 55 -5.14 7.09 4.68
CA LYS A 55 -5.67 7.95 5.74
C LYS A 55 -5.63 9.41 5.31
N THR A 56 -6.63 10.16 5.74
CA THR A 56 -6.71 11.61 5.53
C THR A 56 -6.32 12.36 6.79
N CYS A 57 -6.00 13.64 6.63
CA CYS A 57 -5.81 14.56 7.74
C CYS A 57 -7.10 15.34 8.05
N LYS A 58 -7.30 15.66 9.32
CA LYS A 58 -8.31 16.62 9.79
C LYS A 58 -7.63 17.92 10.15
N HIS A 59 -8.23 19.04 9.76
CA HIS A 59 -7.71 20.32 10.19
C HIS A 59 -8.30 20.71 11.55
N HIS A 60 -7.45 21.33 12.38
CA HIS A 60 -7.81 21.93 13.64
C HIS A 60 -7.13 23.28 13.77
N ARG A 61 -7.86 24.31 14.18
CA ARG A 61 -7.34 25.66 14.34
C ARG A 61 -7.50 26.10 15.79
N THR A 62 -6.41 26.60 16.36
CA THR A 62 -6.43 27.36 17.62
C THR A 62 -6.41 28.86 17.30
N LYS A 63 -6.41 29.72 18.32
CA LYS A 63 -6.39 31.18 18.12
C LYS A 63 -5.19 31.64 17.27
N THR A 64 -4.04 30.99 17.42
CA THR A 64 -2.77 31.41 16.82
C THR A 64 -2.16 30.41 15.86
N THR A 65 -2.62 29.15 15.87
CA THR A 65 -1.90 28.05 15.22
C THR A 65 -2.87 27.16 14.45
N ASN A 66 -2.43 26.68 13.29
CA ASN A 66 -3.19 25.74 12.47
C ASN A 66 -2.50 24.38 12.53
N TYR A 67 -3.30 23.34 12.66
CA TYR A 67 -2.86 21.97 12.75
C TYR A 67 -3.55 21.09 11.71
N GLN A 68 -2.79 20.16 11.15
CA GLN A 68 -3.31 19.03 10.40
C GLN A 68 -2.99 17.76 11.19
N ILE A 69 -4.02 16.97 11.48
CA ILE A 69 -3.93 15.82 12.39
C ILE A 69 -4.31 14.57 11.62
N VAL A 70 -3.42 13.58 11.59
CA VAL A 70 -3.70 12.23 11.07
C VAL A 70 -4.10 11.34 12.24
N GLN A 71 -5.22 10.65 12.10
CA GLN A 71 -5.76 9.77 13.13
C GLN A 71 -5.85 8.33 12.63
N ILE A 72 -5.61 7.38 13.52
CA ILE A 72 -5.66 5.94 13.26
C ILE A 72 -6.74 5.31 14.13
N ASP A 73 -7.54 4.42 13.54
CA ASP A 73 -8.46 3.57 14.29
C ASP A 73 -7.65 2.47 14.99
N LEU A 74 -7.61 2.52 16.32
CA LEU A 74 -6.77 1.64 17.12
C LEU A 74 -7.22 0.18 17.04
N GLY A 75 -8.54 -0.05 17.01
CA GLY A 75 -9.09 -1.39 16.85
C GLY A 75 -8.71 -1.99 15.50
N GLN A 76 -8.79 -1.18 14.44
CA GLN A 76 -8.38 -1.59 13.09
C GLN A 76 -6.91 -1.94 13.03
N LEU A 77 -6.04 -1.09 13.58
CA LEU A 77 -4.60 -1.36 13.65
C LEU A 77 -4.31 -2.66 14.40
N CYS A 78 -4.94 -2.88 15.56
CA CYS A 78 -4.73 -4.10 16.35
C CYS A 78 -5.22 -5.36 15.63
N ASP A 79 -6.30 -5.28 14.85
CA ASP A 79 -6.73 -6.40 14.00
C ASP A 79 -5.73 -6.69 12.89
N TYR A 80 -5.13 -5.66 12.28
CA TYR A 80 -4.09 -5.85 11.27
C TYR A 80 -2.84 -6.49 11.86
N LEU A 81 -2.39 -6.04 13.03
CA LEU A 81 -1.20 -6.60 13.70
C LEU A 81 -1.35 -8.07 14.11
N ARG A 82 -2.59 -8.58 14.23
CA ARG A 82 -2.87 -10.00 14.49
C ARG A 82 -2.79 -10.87 13.24
N ARG A 83 -2.70 -10.28 12.04
CA ARG A 83 -2.59 -11.02 10.78
C ARG A 83 -1.13 -11.36 10.48
N PRO A 84 -0.88 -12.42 9.70
CA PRO A 84 0.44 -12.64 9.14
C PRO A 84 0.95 -11.39 8.42
N LEU A 85 2.27 -11.16 8.44
CA LEU A 85 2.88 -9.94 7.91
C LEU A 85 2.42 -9.64 6.48
N TRP A 86 2.37 -10.63 5.59
CA TRP A 86 1.95 -10.46 4.19
C TRP A 86 0.48 -10.01 4.00
N GLU A 87 -0.36 -10.08 5.04
CA GLU A 87 -1.74 -9.60 5.02
C GLU A 87 -1.93 -8.22 5.68
N GLN A 88 -0.86 -7.64 6.23
CA GLN A 88 -0.93 -6.32 6.84
C GLN A 88 -0.92 -5.23 5.76
N PRO A 89 -1.55 -4.06 5.99
CA PRO A 89 -1.47 -2.97 5.04
C PRO A 89 -0.26 -2.06 5.31
N PHE A 90 0.16 -1.38 4.25
CA PHE A 90 0.86 -0.11 4.37
C PHE A 90 -0.13 1.00 4.69
N TYR A 91 0.23 1.91 5.59
CA TYR A 91 -0.51 3.13 5.83
C TYR A 91 0.05 4.25 4.96
N ALA A 92 -0.81 4.91 4.20
CA ALA A 92 -0.43 6.04 3.36
C ALA A 92 -1.26 7.28 3.71
N PHE A 93 -0.60 8.41 3.97
CA PHE A 93 -1.29 9.61 4.41
C PHE A 93 -0.56 10.92 4.04
N PRO A 94 -1.27 12.06 3.99
CA PRO A 94 -0.66 13.33 3.67
C PRO A 94 0.26 13.84 4.79
N ARG A 95 1.50 14.17 4.44
CA ARG A 95 2.35 15.13 5.15
C ARG A 95 1.89 16.55 4.81
N ALA A 96 0.75 16.93 5.39
CA ALA A 96 0.04 18.13 5.00
C ALA A 96 0.82 19.40 5.37
N ALA A 97 1.11 20.22 4.35
CA ALA A 97 1.81 21.51 4.48
C ALA A 97 0.88 22.72 4.30
N TRP A 98 -0.43 22.50 4.17
CA TRP A 98 -1.43 23.53 3.91
C TRP A 98 -2.31 23.84 5.13
N VAL A 99 -2.89 25.05 5.15
CA VAL A 99 -3.78 25.52 6.22
C VAL A 99 -5.25 25.34 5.84
N GLY A 100 -6.04 24.71 6.72
CA GLY A 100 -7.47 24.52 6.52
C GLY A 100 -7.78 23.25 5.72
N ASP A 101 -8.81 23.28 4.88
CA ASP A 101 -8.98 22.27 3.84
C ASP A 101 -8.12 22.59 2.61
N LEU A 102 -7.80 21.54 1.85
CA LEU A 102 -6.93 21.66 0.69
C LEU A 102 -7.58 22.50 -0.41
N GLU A 103 -8.90 22.40 -0.58
CA GLU A 103 -9.66 23.14 -1.58
C GLU A 103 -9.58 24.65 -1.37
N GLU A 104 -9.91 25.13 -0.17
CA GLU A 104 -9.83 26.55 0.14
C GLU A 104 -8.38 27.03 0.11
N TYR A 105 -7.43 26.22 0.60
CA TYR A 105 -6.01 26.56 0.55
C TYR A 105 -5.52 26.75 -0.89
N THR A 106 -5.82 25.81 -1.78
CA THR A 106 -5.40 25.86 -3.17
C THR A 106 -6.04 27.04 -3.90
N HIS A 107 -7.33 27.30 -3.68
CA HIS A 107 -8.02 28.47 -4.25
C HIS A 107 -7.35 29.79 -3.82
N ARG A 108 -7.00 29.94 -2.53
CA ARG A 108 -6.34 31.14 -2.01
C ARG A 108 -4.93 31.37 -2.58
N HIS A 109 -4.24 30.33 -3.04
CA HIS A 109 -2.88 30.42 -3.57
C HIS A 109 -2.83 30.35 -5.11
N GLY A 110 -3.97 30.46 -5.79
CA GLY A 110 -4.02 30.39 -7.26
C GLY A 110 -3.57 29.05 -7.83
N GLY A 111 -3.64 27.98 -7.03
CA GLY A 111 -3.36 26.63 -7.49
C GLY A 111 -4.53 26.06 -8.31
N PRO A 112 -4.35 24.87 -8.91
CA PRO A 112 -5.38 24.28 -9.76
C PRO A 112 -6.58 23.78 -8.96
N ALA A 113 -7.66 23.34 -9.63
CA ALA A 113 -8.75 22.69 -8.91
C ALA A 113 -8.19 21.45 -8.18
N VAL A 114 -8.74 21.13 -7.00
CA VAL A 114 -8.28 19.99 -6.20
C VAL A 114 -8.25 18.73 -7.05
N THR A 115 -9.29 18.48 -7.86
CA THR A 115 -9.40 17.36 -8.79
C THR A 115 -8.18 17.18 -9.69
N ASP A 116 -7.47 18.26 -10.02
CA ASP A 116 -6.38 18.27 -10.99
C ASP A 116 -5.03 17.87 -10.36
N HIS A 117 -4.96 17.79 -9.03
CA HIS A 117 -3.72 17.52 -8.28
C HIS A 117 -3.10 16.15 -8.61
N ALA A 118 -3.86 15.18 -9.14
CA ALA A 118 -3.30 13.91 -9.61
C ALA A 118 -2.57 14.00 -10.96
N TYR A 119 -2.90 14.98 -11.80
CA TYR A 119 -2.48 15.00 -13.20
C TYR A 119 -1.24 15.86 -13.45
N ARG A 120 -0.89 16.75 -12.52
CA ARG A 120 0.23 17.71 -12.68
C ARG A 120 1.51 17.24 -12.02
N ARG A 121 2.10 16.14 -12.51
CA ARG A 121 3.24 15.44 -11.88
C ARG A 121 4.52 16.27 -11.67
N SER A 122 4.70 17.35 -12.42
CA SER A 122 5.87 18.23 -12.37
C SER A 122 5.70 19.40 -11.38
N GLU A 123 4.53 19.58 -10.78
CA GLU A 123 4.24 20.69 -9.86
C GLU A 123 4.28 20.26 -8.39
N GLU A 124 4.57 21.19 -7.48
CA GLU A 124 4.56 20.97 -6.03
C GLU A 124 3.19 20.53 -5.48
N TRP A 125 2.12 20.80 -6.24
CA TRP A 125 0.75 20.40 -5.92
C TRP A 125 0.49 18.91 -6.09
N TRP A 126 1.39 18.19 -6.77
CA TRP A 126 1.19 16.79 -7.08
C TRP A 126 1.14 15.93 -5.81
N PHE A 127 0.07 15.16 -5.70
CA PHE A 127 -0.23 14.44 -4.46
C PHE A 127 0.87 13.47 -4.00
N ALA A 128 1.59 12.88 -4.96
CA ALA A 128 2.69 11.95 -4.67
C ALA A 128 3.91 12.62 -4.03
N HIS A 129 4.04 13.96 -4.06
CA HIS A 129 5.13 14.68 -3.39
C HIS A 129 4.92 14.79 -1.88
N TRP A 130 3.67 14.86 -1.43
CA TRP A 130 3.35 15.10 -0.03
C TRP A 130 2.70 13.90 0.66
N LEU A 131 2.44 12.80 -0.03
CA LEU A 131 2.07 11.53 0.61
C LEU A 131 3.30 10.82 1.18
N VAL A 132 3.12 10.27 2.38
CA VAL A 132 4.09 9.39 3.04
C VAL A 132 3.48 8.01 3.27
N VAL A 133 4.33 7.00 3.37
CA VAL A 133 3.97 5.58 3.55
C VAL A 133 4.74 5.00 4.73
N MET A 134 4.03 4.23 5.57
CA MET A 134 4.55 3.50 6.73
C MET A 134 4.00 2.08 6.75
N THR A 135 4.71 1.12 7.36
CA THR A 135 4.11 -0.20 7.63
C THR A 135 3.15 -0.12 8.82
N ALA A 136 2.22 -1.08 8.95
CA ALA A 136 1.40 -1.21 10.16
C ALA A 136 2.25 -1.32 11.44
N ARG A 137 3.41 -1.99 11.35
CA ARG A 137 4.38 -2.11 12.45
C ARG A 137 4.98 -0.76 12.84
N ASP A 138 5.38 0.07 11.88
CA ASP A 138 5.92 1.41 12.16
C ASP A 138 4.87 2.31 12.80
N VAL A 139 3.62 2.23 12.33
CA VAL A 139 2.48 2.94 12.94
C VAL A 139 2.24 2.45 14.37
N ALA A 140 2.30 1.14 14.60
CA ALA A 140 2.14 0.55 15.93
C ALA A 140 3.26 0.96 16.88
N ALA A 141 4.50 1.09 16.40
CA ALA A 141 5.63 1.56 17.21
C ALA A 141 5.41 2.99 17.73
N VAL A 142 4.86 3.88 16.89
CA VAL A 142 4.51 5.26 17.33
C VAL A 142 3.36 5.26 18.34
N LEU A 143 2.47 4.27 18.28
CA LEU A 143 1.29 4.12 19.13
C LEU A 143 1.47 3.02 20.19
N ASP A 144 2.71 2.71 20.55
CA ASP A 144 3.05 1.49 21.31
C ASP A 144 2.31 1.40 22.66
N ALA A 145 2.16 2.52 23.37
CA ALA A 145 1.43 2.54 24.63
C ALA A 145 -0.06 2.19 24.45
N GLU A 146 -0.73 2.81 23.47
CA GLU A 146 -2.12 2.57 23.14
C GLU A 146 -2.35 1.14 22.59
N VAL A 147 -1.46 0.67 21.71
CA VAL A 147 -1.52 -0.68 21.13
C VAL A 147 -1.32 -1.73 22.21
N ARG A 148 -0.31 -1.59 23.09
CA ARG A 148 -0.11 -2.53 24.21
C ARG A 148 -1.30 -2.58 25.15
N ALA A 149 -1.90 -1.44 25.47
CA ALA A 149 -3.09 -1.38 26.31
C ALA A 149 -4.27 -2.13 25.67
N GLN A 150 -4.49 -1.95 24.36
CA GLN A 150 -5.56 -2.62 23.62
C GLN A 150 -5.31 -4.12 23.47
N LEU A 151 -4.08 -4.53 23.15
CA LEU A 151 -3.70 -5.93 22.97
C LEU A 151 -3.64 -6.73 24.27
N SER A 152 -3.53 -6.06 25.43
CA SER A 152 -3.54 -6.73 26.74
C SER A 152 -4.92 -7.31 27.10
N ASN A 153 -5.99 -6.81 26.46
CA ASN A 153 -7.35 -7.29 26.67
C ASN A 153 -8.02 -7.59 25.30
N PRO A 154 -7.53 -8.61 24.58
CA PRO A 154 -8.05 -8.91 23.25
C PRO A 154 -9.47 -9.48 23.35
N PRO A 155 -10.34 -9.20 22.35
CA PRO A 155 -11.66 -9.83 22.30
C PRO A 155 -11.49 -11.36 22.20
N PRO A 156 -12.27 -12.17 22.95
CA PRO A 156 -12.13 -13.64 22.95
C PRO A 156 -12.33 -14.26 21.56
N ARG A 157 -13.20 -13.65 20.75
CA ARG A 157 -13.44 -14.01 19.35
C ARG A 157 -13.77 -12.73 18.56
N GLY A 158 -13.36 -12.71 17.30
CA GLY A 158 -13.66 -11.62 16.37
C GLY A 158 -12.69 -10.44 16.44
N SER A 159 -13.17 -9.32 15.90
CA SER A 159 -12.43 -8.08 15.68
C SER A 159 -12.43 -7.15 16.88
N PHE A 160 -11.39 -6.33 17.02
CA PHE A 160 -11.39 -5.23 17.99
C PHE A 160 -12.48 -4.20 17.65
N ALA A 161 -13.04 -3.58 18.70
CA ALA A 161 -14.01 -2.51 18.55
C ALA A 161 -13.47 -1.36 17.68
N ARG A 162 -14.27 -0.96 16.68
CA ARG A 162 -13.96 0.13 15.75
C ARG A 162 -14.38 1.49 16.32
N GLY A 163 -13.86 2.56 15.73
CA GLY A 163 -14.24 3.95 15.99
C GLY A 163 -13.37 4.67 17.03
N HIS A 164 -12.51 3.95 17.76
CA HIS A 164 -11.56 4.57 18.68
C HIS A 164 -10.36 5.13 17.90
N ARG A 165 -10.42 6.43 17.58
CA ARG A 165 -9.42 7.11 16.75
C ARG A 165 -8.41 7.87 17.61
N VAL A 166 -7.14 7.51 17.48
CA VAL A 166 -6.00 8.14 18.18
C VAL A 166 -5.16 8.98 17.22
N GLU A 167 -4.56 10.06 17.70
CA GLU A 167 -3.63 10.87 16.92
C GLU A 167 -2.33 10.10 16.67
N LEU A 168 -1.94 9.94 15.40
CA LEU A 168 -0.65 9.38 15.02
C LEU A 168 0.40 10.49 14.91
N VAL A 169 0.05 11.54 14.17
CA VAL A 169 0.94 12.66 13.89
C VAL A 169 0.15 13.94 13.73
N ARG A 170 0.76 15.03 14.19
CA ARG A 170 0.28 16.40 14.08
C ARG A 170 1.30 17.25 13.36
N TYR A 171 0.81 17.97 12.36
CA TYR A 171 1.56 18.95 11.60
C TYR A 171 1.12 20.35 12.00
N GLU A 172 2.05 21.14 12.52
CA GLU A 172 1.86 22.58 12.68
C GLU A 172 2.14 23.27 11.36
N VAL A 173 1.15 24.00 10.85
CA VAL A 173 1.19 24.64 9.53
C VAL A 173 0.96 26.14 9.66
N HIS A 174 1.76 26.91 8.93
CA HIS A 174 1.70 28.36 8.89
C HIS A 174 1.36 28.84 7.48
N HIS A 175 0.49 29.83 7.35
CA HIS A 175 -0.07 30.28 6.07
C HIS A 175 0.99 30.66 5.04
N ARG A 176 2.11 31.26 5.46
CA ARG A 176 3.22 31.65 4.55
C ARG A 176 4.38 30.68 4.47
N ARG A 177 4.56 29.83 5.48
CA ARG A 177 5.77 28.99 5.61
C ARG A 177 5.49 27.52 5.31
N GLY A 178 4.23 27.16 5.12
CA GLY A 178 3.81 25.77 4.97
C GLY A 178 4.00 24.99 6.27
N LEU A 179 4.52 23.78 6.17
CA LEU A 179 4.81 22.91 7.31
C LEU A 179 5.93 23.50 8.19
N VAL A 180 5.61 23.80 9.45
CA VAL A 180 6.55 24.36 10.43
C VAL A 180 7.12 23.28 11.33
N ARG A 181 6.25 22.41 11.85
CA ARG A 181 6.65 21.37 12.81
C ARG A 181 5.86 20.09 12.57
N THR A 182 6.54 18.97 12.76
CA THR A 182 5.92 17.64 12.82
C THR A 182 6.08 17.11 14.24
N SER A 183 4.99 16.63 14.83
CA SER A 183 4.97 16.04 16.16
C SER A 183 4.27 14.69 16.08
N TRP A 184 5.02 13.62 16.32
CA TRP A 184 4.49 12.26 16.44
C TRP A 184 3.94 12.02 17.85
N ARG A 185 3.02 11.06 17.98
CA ARG A 185 2.29 10.80 19.23
C ARG A 185 3.19 10.54 20.43
N ASP A 186 4.21 9.72 20.23
CA ASP A 186 5.23 9.33 21.20
C ASP A 186 6.40 10.33 21.30
N GLY A 187 6.39 11.39 20.48
CA GLY A 187 7.48 12.35 20.36
C GLY A 187 8.69 11.85 19.57
N SER A 188 8.61 10.68 18.92
CA SER A 188 9.70 10.11 18.13
C SER A 188 9.81 10.76 16.73
N SER A 189 10.72 10.23 15.92
CA SER A 189 10.87 10.56 14.50
C SER A 189 10.95 9.24 13.71
N PRO A 190 9.82 8.57 13.49
CA PRO A 190 9.78 7.27 12.82
C PRO A 190 10.25 7.39 11.37
N THR A 191 10.72 6.27 10.83
CA THR A 191 11.06 6.17 9.41
C THR A 191 9.77 6.05 8.60
N TYR A 192 9.68 6.78 7.51
CA TYR A 192 8.61 6.68 6.51
C TYR A 192 9.21 6.88 5.12
N LEU A 193 8.49 6.46 4.09
CA LEU A 193 8.87 6.68 2.69
C LEU A 193 7.97 7.72 2.04
N GLY A 194 8.51 8.51 1.11
CA GLY A 194 7.67 9.26 0.18
C GLY A 194 6.90 8.29 -0.72
N TRP A 195 5.69 8.67 -1.14
CA TRP A 195 4.86 7.83 -2.02
C TRP A 195 5.60 7.37 -3.28
N ARG A 196 6.37 8.26 -3.91
CA ARG A 196 7.17 7.92 -5.10
C ARG A 196 8.24 6.87 -4.80
N ASP A 197 8.99 7.06 -3.72
CA ASP A 197 10.08 6.19 -3.32
C ASP A 197 9.57 4.81 -2.91
N PHE A 198 8.40 4.77 -2.28
CA PHE A 198 7.70 3.54 -1.97
C PHE A 198 7.47 2.68 -3.22
N TRP A 199 6.90 3.26 -4.29
CA TRP A 199 6.66 2.51 -5.54
C TRP A 199 7.94 2.10 -6.26
N SER A 200 8.96 2.98 -6.31
CA SER A 200 10.26 2.63 -6.89
C SER A 200 10.95 1.49 -6.14
N LYS A 201 10.77 1.40 -4.82
CA LYS A 201 11.27 0.27 -4.02
C LYS A 201 10.43 -1.00 -4.20
N LEU A 202 9.11 -0.86 -4.40
CA LEU A 202 8.22 -2.01 -4.62
C LEU A 202 8.49 -2.70 -5.97
N GLU A 203 8.88 -1.92 -6.98
CA GLU A 203 9.26 -2.42 -8.31
C GLU A 203 10.42 -3.40 -8.28
N THR A 204 11.38 -3.24 -7.37
CA THR A 204 12.47 -4.21 -7.21
C THR A 204 11.94 -5.44 -6.49
N CYS A 205 12.00 -5.51 -5.16
CA CYS A 205 11.35 -6.53 -4.34
C CYS A 205 10.88 -5.97 -2.99
N GLY A 206 10.97 -4.66 -2.75
CA GLY A 206 10.73 -4.09 -1.43
C GLY A 206 11.82 -4.49 -0.43
N THR A 207 11.44 -4.72 0.82
CA THR A 207 12.32 -5.27 1.86
C THR A 207 11.72 -6.53 2.46
N SER A 208 12.53 -7.37 3.10
CA SER A 208 12.05 -8.59 3.78
C SER A 208 11.07 -8.32 4.93
N SER A 209 10.96 -7.07 5.39
CA SER A 209 10.01 -6.66 6.42
C SER A 209 8.71 -6.08 5.87
N TRP A 210 8.53 -6.04 4.55
CA TRP A 210 7.37 -5.43 3.92
C TRP A 210 6.18 -6.39 3.84
N PRO A 211 4.97 -5.91 4.16
CA PRO A 211 3.77 -6.71 4.04
C PRO A 211 3.35 -6.84 2.56
N GLN A 212 3.79 -7.93 1.92
CA GLN A 212 3.49 -8.25 0.53
C GLN A 212 3.34 -9.76 0.32
N VAL A 213 2.53 -10.11 -0.68
CA VAL A 213 2.43 -11.47 -1.22
C VAL A 213 3.09 -11.50 -2.59
N VAL A 214 3.81 -12.57 -2.89
CA VAL A 214 4.50 -12.76 -4.17
C VAL A 214 4.06 -14.09 -4.79
N TRP A 215 3.66 -14.10 -6.06
CA TRP A 215 3.42 -15.33 -6.82
C TRP A 215 4.68 -15.67 -7.60
N LEU A 216 5.17 -16.89 -7.37
CA LEU A 216 6.36 -17.43 -8.00
C LEU A 216 6.00 -18.70 -8.77
N PRO A 217 6.79 -19.11 -9.79
CA PRO A 217 6.62 -20.41 -10.41
C PRO A 217 6.77 -21.52 -9.35
N GLU A 218 6.06 -22.63 -9.51
CA GLU A 218 6.31 -23.82 -8.71
C GLU A 218 7.80 -24.19 -8.82
N PRO A 219 8.48 -24.41 -7.68
CA PRO A 219 9.84 -24.95 -7.74
C PRO A 219 9.78 -26.30 -8.48
N PRO A 220 10.78 -26.61 -9.33
CA PRO A 220 10.80 -27.88 -10.04
C PRO A 220 10.70 -29.04 -9.04
N ARG A 221 9.75 -29.96 -9.28
CA ARG A 221 9.50 -31.10 -8.40
C ARG A 221 10.78 -31.90 -8.17
N GLU A 222 11.03 -32.23 -6.90
CA GLU A 222 12.19 -32.92 -6.34
C GLU A 222 12.46 -34.35 -6.85
N ASP A 223 11.93 -34.77 -8.00
CA ASP A 223 12.44 -36.00 -8.64
C ASP A 223 13.87 -35.79 -9.19
N SER A 224 14.37 -34.54 -9.21
CA SER A 224 15.72 -34.18 -9.66
C SER A 224 16.69 -33.74 -8.54
N ALA A 225 16.21 -33.49 -7.32
CA ALA A 225 17.07 -33.11 -6.19
C ALA A 225 16.47 -33.67 -4.91
N ARG A 226 17.12 -34.68 -4.33
CA ARG A 226 16.74 -35.26 -3.05
C ARG A 226 16.92 -34.22 -1.94
N GLY A 227 15.84 -33.81 -1.27
CA GLY A 227 15.86 -33.66 0.18
C GLY A 227 15.47 -32.32 0.81
N ILE A 228 14.40 -31.67 0.36
CA ILE A 228 13.79 -30.52 1.06
C ILE A 228 12.34 -30.90 1.38
N GLY A 229 12.13 -31.36 2.61
CA GLY A 229 10.80 -31.65 3.12
C GLY A 229 9.90 -30.40 3.16
N PRO A 230 8.57 -30.56 3.24
CA PRO A 230 7.58 -29.48 3.20
C PRO A 230 7.58 -28.53 4.42
N GLY A 231 8.69 -28.42 5.15
CA GLY A 231 8.84 -27.60 6.36
C GLY A 231 9.85 -26.46 6.25
N ASP A 232 10.75 -26.47 5.27
CA ASP A 232 11.85 -25.50 5.19
C ASP A 232 11.51 -24.43 4.16
N GLY A 233 11.04 -23.28 4.64
CA GLY A 233 10.76 -22.11 3.80
C GLY A 233 12.03 -21.58 3.12
N ILE A 234 11.86 -20.87 2.00
CA ILE A 234 12.99 -20.38 1.21
C ILE A 234 13.44 -19.01 1.76
N PRO A 235 14.73 -18.82 2.12
CA PRO A 235 15.24 -17.52 2.53
C PRO A 235 15.03 -16.45 1.46
N TYR A 236 14.68 -15.23 1.87
CA TYR A 236 14.45 -14.12 0.95
C TYR A 236 15.62 -13.91 -0.04
N SER A 237 16.87 -14.04 0.43
CA SER A 237 18.07 -13.90 -0.42
C SER A 237 18.18 -14.92 -1.55
N GLU A 238 17.60 -16.11 -1.38
CA GLU A 238 17.65 -17.20 -2.37
C GLU A 238 16.53 -17.06 -3.42
N VAL A 239 15.44 -16.39 -3.04
CA VAL A 239 14.31 -16.10 -3.94
C VAL A 239 14.60 -14.90 -4.85
N MET A 240 15.42 -13.94 -4.39
CA MET A 240 15.70 -12.70 -5.13
C MET A 240 16.25 -12.90 -6.55
N PRO A 241 17.20 -13.82 -6.81
CA PRO A 241 17.66 -14.11 -8.16
C PRO A 241 16.54 -14.66 -9.06
N LEU A 242 15.69 -15.56 -8.53
CA LEU A 242 14.56 -16.14 -9.26
C LEU A 242 13.52 -15.07 -9.64
N ILE A 243 13.26 -14.13 -8.72
CA ILE A 243 12.38 -12.99 -8.99
C ILE A 243 13.03 -12.05 -10.02
N TRP A 244 14.33 -11.76 -9.90
CA TRP A 244 15.01 -10.84 -10.81
C TRP A 244 15.00 -11.34 -12.26
N ASP A 245 15.26 -12.63 -12.45
CA ASP A 245 15.21 -13.28 -13.76
C ASP A 245 13.77 -13.33 -14.30
N ALA A 246 12.77 -13.47 -13.43
CA ALA A 246 11.37 -13.52 -13.83
C ALA A 246 10.68 -12.15 -14.00
N VAL A 247 11.25 -11.08 -13.44
CA VAL A 247 10.59 -9.76 -13.32
C VAL A 247 11.35 -8.67 -14.08
N SER A 248 12.53 -8.95 -14.64
CA SER A 248 13.31 -8.00 -15.43
C SER A 248 12.47 -7.47 -16.60
N PRO A 249 11.96 -6.23 -16.55
CA PRO A 249 11.38 -5.61 -17.72
C PRO A 249 12.54 -5.21 -18.62
N THR A 250 12.45 -5.49 -19.93
CA THR A 250 13.19 -4.68 -20.89
C THR A 250 12.78 -3.24 -20.64
N VAL A 251 13.68 -2.44 -20.06
CA VAL A 251 13.45 -1.01 -19.84
C VAL A 251 13.27 -0.39 -21.22
N VAL A 252 12.01 -0.15 -21.61
CA VAL A 252 11.74 0.75 -22.72
C VAL A 252 12.08 2.14 -22.19
N GLU A 253 13.25 2.64 -22.59
CA GLU A 253 13.65 4.02 -22.30
C GLU A 253 12.51 4.98 -22.69
N PRO A 254 12.31 6.08 -21.94
CA PRO A 254 11.33 7.08 -22.31
C PRO A 254 11.82 7.74 -23.60
N ASN A 255 11.30 7.28 -24.74
CA ASN A 255 11.60 7.84 -26.04
C ASN A 255 11.19 9.32 -26.02
N GLN A 256 12.18 10.20 -26.06
CA GLN A 256 11.98 11.63 -26.20
C GLN A 256 11.50 11.89 -27.62
N GLY A 257 10.22 12.25 -27.76
CA GLY A 257 9.66 12.96 -28.90
C GLY A 257 9.74 12.26 -30.26
N THR A 258 8.60 11.76 -30.72
CA THR A 258 8.05 12.05 -32.06
C THR A 258 6.66 11.42 -32.18
N ASP A 259 5.73 12.19 -32.77
CA ASP A 259 4.48 11.69 -33.36
C ASP A 259 4.76 10.52 -34.29
N GLU A 260 4.29 9.31 -33.98
CA GLU A 260 3.99 8.31 -35.01
C GLU A 260 2.78 7.44 -34.63
N ARG A 261 1.97 7.17 -35.66
CA ARG A 261 0.71 6.41 -35.65
C ARG A 261 0.85 5.06 -34.96
N ILE A 262 -0.08 4.78 -34.04
CA ILE A 262 -0.30 3.44 -33.49
C ILE A 262 -1.03 2.61 -34.55
N SER A 263 -0.31 1.76 -35.29
CA SER A 263 -0.90 0.59 -35.95
C SER A 263 -1.25 -0.44 -34.88
N SER A 264 -2.53 -0.79 -34.76
CA SER A 264 -2.98 -1.87 -33.87
C SER A 264 -2.48 -3.21 -34.42
N VAL A 265 -1.46 -3.78 -33.79
CA VAL A 265 -1.21 -5.22 -33.89
C VAL A 265 -2.09 -5.85 -32.82
N ARG A 266 -3.11 -6.60 -33.25
CA ARG A 266 -3.85 -7.50 -32.37
C ARG A 266 -2.89 -8.63 -31.96
N PRO A 267 -2.75 -8.97 -30.68
CA PRO A 267 -2.13 -10.24 -30.33
C PRO A 267 -3.10 -11.36 -30.74
N ASP A 268 -2.59 -12.31 -31.52
CA ASP A 268 -3.28 -13.56 -31.84
C ASP A 268 -3.58 -14.32 -30.53
N GLU A 269 -4.83 -14.79 -30.39
CA GLU A 269 -5.39 -15.40 -29.17
C GLU A 269 -5.02 -16.88 -28.94
N ASP A 270 -4.07 -17.47 -29.68
CA ASP A 270 -3.97 -18.94 -29.77
C ASP A 270 -2.67 -19.60 -29.27
N ASP A 271 -1.83 -18.93 -28.48
CA ASP A 271 -0.68 -19.58 -27.81
C ASP A 271 -0.82 -19.57 -26.26
N ALA A 272 -1.90 -20.19 -25.77
CA ALA A 272 -1.99 -20.63 -24.37
C ALA A 272 -1.15 -21.90 -24.14
N GLY A 273 0.16 -21.79 -24.39
CA GLY A 273 1.14 -22.81 -24.02
C GLY A 273 1.28 -22.88 -22.50
N ALA A 274 0.86 -24.00 -21.92
CA ALA A 274 1.19 -24.50 -20.57
C ALA A 274 1.63 -23.42 -19.55
N LEU A 275 0.68 -22.68 -18.99
CA LEU A 275 0.94 -21.76 -17.89
C LEU A 275 1.42 -22.55 -16.67
N ASN A 276 2.67 -22.31 -16.30
CA ASN A 276 3.32 -22.83 -15.10
C ASN A 276 2.39 -22.73 -13.88
N ASP A 277 2.27 -23.80 -13.10
CA ASP A 277 1.65 -23.74 -11.78
C ASP A 277 2.40 -22.67 -10.96
N VAL A 278 1.70 -21.64 -10.46
CA VAL A 278 2.28 -20.59 -9.63
C VAL A 278 1.76 -20.71 -8.21
N VAL A 279 2.63 -20.48 -7.23
CA VAL A 279 2.31 -20.62 -5.81
C VAL A 279 2.42 -19.26 -5.12
N PRO A 280 1.41 -18.85 -4.34
CA PRO A 280 1.51 -17.64 -3.52
C PRO A 280 2.45 -17.88 -2.33
N TYR A 281 3.38 -16.96 -2.13
CA TYR A 281 4.26 -16.91 -0.96
C TYR A 281 4.04 -15.64 -0.16
N GLY A 282 3.94 -15.81 1.16
CA GLY A 282 3.94 -14.72 2.13
C GLY A 282 5.26 -14.64 2.87
N ILE A 283 5.73 -13.43 3.18
CA ILE A 283 6.95 -13.22 3.97
C ILE A 283 6.62 -13.26 5.46
N GLY A 284 7.16 -14.23 6.21
CA GLY A 284 7.00 -14.29 7.66
C GLY A 284 7.77 -13.20 8.40
N ASP A 285 7.54 -13.10 9.71
CA ASP A 285 8.21 -12.10 10.56
C ASP A 285 9.74 -12.27 10.64
N ASP A 286 10.23 -13.45 10.31
CA ASP A 286 11.64 -13.82 10.18
C ASP A 286 12.23 -13.52 8.79
N GLY A 287 11.44 -12.94 7.87
CA GLY A 287 11.85 -12.67 6.51
C GLY A 287 11.88 -13.91 5.62
N VAL A 288 11.34 -15.05 6.07
CA VAL A 288 11.30 -16.30 5.28
C VAL A 288 10.01 -16.36 4.47
N PHE A 289 10.13 -16.69 3.17
CA PHE A 289 8.96 -16.93 2.33
C PHE A 289 8.34 -18.29 2.65
N ARG A 290 7.04 -18.30 2.90
CA ARG A 290 6.25 -19.50 3.17
C ARG A 290 5.10 -19.62 2.18
N PRO A 291 4.84 -20.81 1.61
CA PRO A 291 3.67 -21.04 0.79
C PRO A 291 2.40 -20.68 1.56
N ILE A 292 1.53 -19.90 0.94
CA ILE A 292 0.20 -19.60 1.48
C ILE A 292 -0.72 -20.73 1.03
N ALA A 293 -1.27 -21.49 1.97
CA ALA A 293 -2.29 -22.48 1.62
C ALA A 293 -3.47 -21.77 0.93
N THR A 294 -3.72 -22.10 -0.33
CA THR A 294 -4.92 -21.65 -1.05
C THR A 294 -6.12 -22.25 -0.35
N ARG A 295 -6.77 -21.47 0.51
CA ARG A 295 -8.01 -21.90 1.19
C ARG A 295 -9.12 -22.03 0.14
N GLU A 296 -9.42 -23.26 -0.26
CA GLU A 296 -10.72 -23.56 -0.85
C GLU A 296 -11.80 -23.37 0.22
N GLY A 297 -12.70 -22.40 0.01
CA GLY A 297 -13.98 -22.28 0.70
C GLY A 297 -13.94 -22.09 2.22
N VAL A 298 -13.90 -20.83 2.69
CA VAL A 298 -14.39 -20.48 4.04
C VAL A 298 -15.29 -19.25 3.92
N PRO A 299 -16.50 -19.21 4.54
CA PRO A 299 -17.41 -18.08 4.41
C PRO A 299 -16.88 -16.84 5.15
N SER A 300 -16.90 -15.70 4.47
CA SER A 300 -16.69 -14.36 5.01
C SER A 300 -17.67 -14.08 6.16
N THR A 301 -17.16 -13.80 7.37
CA THR A 301 -17.97 -13.25 8.47
C THR A 301 -17.27 -12.08 9.17
N SER A 302 -17.70 -10.85 8.90
CA SER A 302 -18.26 -9.90 9.89
C SER A 302 -18.17 -8.44 9.44
N PRO A 303 -19.12 -7.58 9.88
CA PRO A 303 -19.36 -6.26 9.29
C PRO A 303 -18.59 -5.14 9.99
N GLY A 304 -18.14 -4.17 9.20
CA GLY A 304 -17.58 -2.90 9.68
C GLY A 304 -17.17 -2.02 8.50
N THR A 305 -17.71 -0.80 8.45
CA THR A 305 -17.49 0.18 7.38
C THR A 305 -16.10 0.81 7.46
N ASP A 306 -15.20 0.44 6.54
CA ASP A 306 -14.25 1.35 5.86
C ASP A 306 -13.59 0.64 4.67
N ARG A 307 -13.21 1.42 3.65
CA ARG A 307 -12.84 0.98 2.29
C ARG A 307 -11.31 0.96 2.14
N ARG A 308 -10.77 -0.02 1.40
CA ARG A 308 -9.32 -0.29 1.26
C ARG A 308 -8.89 -0.29 -0.21
N VAL A 309 -7.59 -0.28 -0.46
CA VAL A 309 -7.05 -0.59 -1.80
C VAL A 309 -6.20 -1.85 -1.72
N GLY A 310 -6.57 -2.87 -2.47
CA GLY A 310 -5.67 -3.95 -2.87
C GLY A 310 -5.03 -3.57 -4.20
N VAL A 311 -3.72 -3.68 -4.28
CA VAL A 311 -2.99 -3.54 -5.54
C VAL A 311 -2.31 -4.86 -5.85
N ALA A 312 -2.71 -5.48 -6.95
CA ALA A 312 -1.98 -6.59 -7.56
C ALA A 312 -1.22 -6.05 -8.77
N LEU A 313 0.09 -6.24 -8.78
CA LEU A 313 0.98 -5.95 -9.88
C LEU A 313 1.29 -7.25 -10.59
N ASP A 314 1.04 -7.28 -11.88
CA ASP A 314 1.44 -8.38 -12.76
C ASP A 314 2.80 -8.10 -13.33
N PHE A 315 3.60 -9.14 -13.43
CA PHE A 315 4.80 -9.11 -14.24
C PHE A 315 4.56 -10.09 -15.38
N GLU A 316 4.37 -9.55 -16.58
CA GLU A 316 4.47 -10.35 -17.79
C GLU A 316 5.94 -10.74 -17.94
N LEU A 317 6.21 -12.04 -17.87
CA LEU A 317 7.37 -12.64 -18.51
C LEU A 317 7.20 -12.45 -20.02
N LEU A 318 8.10 -11.70 -20.65
CA LEU A 318 8.30 -11.74 -22.09
C LEU A 318 9.39 -12.76 -22.41
#